data_AF-A0A557SZ68-F1
#
_entry.id   AF-A0A557SZ68-F1
#
_cell.length_a   1.000
_cell.length_b   1.000
_cell.length_c   1.000
_cell.angle_alpha   90.00
_cell.angle_beta   90.00
_cell.angle_gamma   90.00
#
_symmetry.space_group_name_H-M   'P 1'
#
loop_
_entity.id
_entity.type
_entity.pdbx_description
1 polymer ?
#
loop_
_entity_poly.entity_id
_entity_poly.type
_entity_poly.pdbx_seq_one_letter_code
_entity_poly.pdbx_strand_id
1 'polypeptide(L)'
;MTVVIRSQKVKEYRTHYDCVYDALLYLKNQPIPLTKYKISTNKHTLVSLLSNQFIKPVTNKNLILNSEYTDVPHYVISPKGIDYIKKYESLKQLFS
;
A
#
# COMPACT_ATOMS: atom_id res chain seq x y z
N MET A 1 3.85 -20.71 -27.39
CA MET A 1 3.47 -19.88 -26.21
C MET A 1 4.35 -18.66 -26.20
N THR A 2 3.84 -17.51 -26.63
CA THR A 2 4.58 -16.24 -26.67
C THR A 2 4.57 -15.62 -25.28
N VAL A 3 5.71 -15.64 -24.61
CA VAL A 3 5.89 -14.95 -23.32
C VAL A 3 5.92 -13.45 -23.62
N VAL A 4 4.79 -12.78 -23.39
CA VAL A 4 4.73 -11.32 -23.39
C VAL A 4 5.44 -10.86 -22.13
N ILE A 5 6.75 -10.65 -22.23
CA ILE A 5 7.52 -9.95 -21.20
C ILE A 5 7.06 -8.49 -21.25
N ARG A 6 6.04 -8.14 -20.46
CA ARG A 6 5.74 -6.75 -20.16
C ARG A 6 6.98 -6.19 -19.49
N SER A 7 7.79 -5.45 -20.25
CA SER A 7 8.89 -4.65 -19.73
C SER A 7 8.36 -3.84 -18.54
N GLN A 8 8.76 -4.22 -17.34
CA GLN A 8 8.52 -3.42 -16.15
C GLN A 8 9.30 -2.13 -16.38
N LYS A 9 8.59 -1.04 -16.74
CA LYS A 9 9.18 0.31 -16.74
C LYS A 9 9.98 0.46 -15.45
N VAL A 10 11.30 0.50 -15.58
CA VAL A 10 12.21 0.74 -14.47
C VAL A 10 11.80 2.10 -13.92
N LYS A 11 11.14 2.11 -12.76
CA LYS A 11 10.76 3.36 -12.08
C LYS A 11 12.06 4.02 -11.66
N GLU A 12 12.47 5.04 -12.41
CA GLU A 12 13.56 5.95 -12.05
C GLU A 12 13.31 6.51 -10.65
N TYR A 13 14.31 6.31 -9.78
CA TYR A 13 14.41 6.83 -8.41
C TYR A 13 13.18 6.61 -7.53
N ARG A 14 13.16 5.53 -6.74
CA ARG A 14 12.19 5.36 -5.65
C ARG A 14 12.65 6.12 -4.42
N THR A 15 12.15 7.34 -4.23
CA THR A 15 12.24 8.01 -2.93
C THR A 15 11.45 7.22 -1.88
N HIS A 16 11.71 7.50 -0.60
CA HIS A 16 10.92 6.95 0.49
C HIS A 16 9.41 7.24 0.31
N TYR A 17 9.08 8.46 -0.14
CA TYR A 17 7.71 8.89 -0.39
C TYR A 17 7.04 8.13 -1.53
N ASP A 18 7.77 7.80 -2.59
CA ASP A 18 7.25 6.99 -3.70
C ASP A 18 6.92 5.56 -3.25
N CYS A 19 7.74 5.01 -2.34
CA CYS A 19 7.49 3.69 -1.77
C CYS A 19 6.24 3.69 -0.89
N VAL A 20 6.02 4.75 -0.10
CA VAL A 20 4.81 4.91 0.72
C VAL A 20 3.58 5.11 -0.16
N TYR A 21 3.69 5.96 -1.18
CA TYR A 21 2.62 6.18 -2.16
C TYR A 21 2.23 4.89 -2.90
N ASP A 22 3.21 4.15 -3.42
CA ASP A 22 2.98 2.89 -4.14
C ASP A 22 2.28 1.86 -3.24
N ALA A 23 2.68 1.75 -1.97
CA ALA A 23 2.06 0.84 -1.01
C ALA A 23 0.61 1.25 -0.69
N LEU A 24 0.34 2.55 -0.54
CA LEU A 24 -1.01 3.05 -0.30
C LEU A 24 -1.91 2.90 -1.51
N LEU A 25 -1.39 3.15 -2.71
CA LEU A 25 -2.11 2.94 -3.96
C LEU A 25 -2.45 1.46 -4.17
N TYR A 26 -1.49 0.57 -3.86
CA TYR A 26 -1.72 -0.87 -3.88
C TYR A 26 -2.85 -1.26 -2.93
N LEU A 27 -2.81 -0.80 -1.68
CA LEU A 27 -3.86 -1.04 -0.68
C LEU A 27 -5.23 -0.50 -1.09
N LYS A 28 -5.29 0.71 -1.67
CA LYS A 28 -6.54 1.34 -2.14
C LYS A 28 -7.23 0.49 -3.21
N ASN A 29 -6.45 -0.18 -4.06
CA ASN A 29 -6.95 -0.99 -5.16
C ASN A 29 -7.28 -2.44 -4.75
N GLN A 30 -7.03 -2.84 -3.50
CA GLN A 30 -7.39 -4.16 -3.03
C GLN A 30 -8.77 -4.13 -2.35
N PRO A 31 -9.68 -5.05 -2.74
CA PRO A 31 -11.00 -5.15 -2.11
C PRO A 31 -10.94 -5.81 -0.72
N ILE A 32 -9.80 -6.42 -0.37
CA ILE A 32 -9.60 -7.19 0.85
C ILE A 32 -8.52 -6.57 1.75
N PRO A 33 -8.65 -6.69 3.08
CA PRO A 33 -7.58 -6.38 4.01
C PRO A 33 -6.31 -7.19 3.71
N LEU A 34 -5.14 -6.57 3.87
CA LEU A 34 -3.85 -7.21 3.57
C LEU A 34 -2.96 -7.32 4.80
N THR A 35 -2.15 -8.36 4.88
CA THR A 35 -1.10 -8.47 5.89
C THR A 35 0.05 -7.50 5.60
N LYS A 36 0.81 -7.13 6.64
CA LYS A 36 1.98 -6.23 6.50
C LYS A 36 2.95 -6.67 5.38
N TYR A 37 3.20 -7.97 5.26
CA TYR A 37 4.13 -8.52 4.27
C TYR A 37 3.59 -8.45 2.82
N LYS A 38 2.26 -8.51 2.65
CA LYS A 38 1.64 -8.29 1.34
C LYS A 38 1.64 -6.80 0.94
N ILE A 39 1.65 -5.89 1.91
CA ILE A 39 1.66 -4.43 1.66
C ILE A 39 3.04 -3.97 1.20
N SER A 40 4.09 -4.35 1.94
CA SER A 40 5.46 -4.02 1.57
C SER A 40 6.44 -4.97 2.25
N THR A 41 7.52 -5.32 1.54
CA THR A 41 8.68 -6.01 2.10
C THR A 41 9.70 -5.05 2.71
N ASN A 42 9.59 -3.75 2.45
CA ASN A 42 10.49 -2.74 2.98
C ASN A 42 10.06 -2.33 4.39
N LYS A 43 10.91 -2.61 5.38
CA LYS A 43 10.68 -2.27 6.79
C LYS A 43 10.46 -0.77 7.01
N HIS A 44 11.20 0.10 6.33
CA HIS A 44 11.07 1.55 6.49
C HIS A 44 9.71 2.03 5.99
N THR A 45 9.24 1.50 4.86
CA THR A 45 7.90 1.82 4.34
C THR A 45 6.82 1.38 5.31
N LEU A 46 6.92 0.16 5.87
CA LEU A 46 5.97 -0.33 6.87
C LEU A 46 5.95 0.52 8.14
N VAL A 47 7.12 0.91 8.65
CA VAL A 47 7.22 1.81 9.81
C VAL A 47 6.54 3.13 9.50
N SER A 48 6.82 3.76 8.36
CA SER A 48 6.18 5.02 7.98
C SER A 48 4.67 4.91 7.80
N LEU A 49 4.17 3.82 7.22
CA LEU A 49 2.73 3.59 7.09
C LEU A 49 2.02 3.48 8.45
N LEU A 50 2.66 2.82 9.42
CA LEU A 50 2.12 2.62 10.77
C LEU A 50 2.26 3.87 11.63
N SER A 51 3.45 4.48 11.68
CA SER A 51 3.74 5.66 12.50
C SER A 51 2.92 6.87 12.08
N ASN A 52 2.69 7.06 10.77
CA ASN A 52 1.84 8.14 10.27
C ASN A 52 0.34 7.78 10.26
N GLN A 53 -0.02 6.60 10.76
CA GLN A 53 -1.40 6.10 10.80
C GLN A 53 -2.06 6.07 9.40
N PHE A 54 -1.27 5.88 8.33
CA PHE A 54 -1.83 5.80 6.98
C PHE A 54 -2.60 4.51 6.75
N ILE A 55 -2.26 3.46 7.49
CA ILE A 55 -2.99 2.18 7.51
C ILE A 55 -3.51 1.90 8.91
N LYS A 56 -4.65 1.21 9.00
CA LYS A 56 -5.26 0.80 10.28
C LYS A 56 -5.50 -0.70 10.30
N PRO A 57 -5.34 -1.37 11.46
CA PRO A 57 -5.65 -2.78 11.58
C PRO A 57 -7.16 -3.00 11.45
N VAL A 58 -7.54 -4.11 10.83
CA VAL A 58 -8.92 -4.58 10.76
C VAL A 58 -9.22 -5.41 12.00
N THR A 59 -10.18 -4.96 12.79
CA THR A 59 -10.65 -5.68 14.00
C THR A 59 -11.78 -6.66 13.68
N ASN A 60 -12.56 -6.41 12.64
CA ASN A 60 -13.67 -7.27 12.24
C ASN A 60 -13.15 -8.43 11.37
N LYS A 61 -13.03 -9.61 12.00
CA LYS A 61 -12.53 -10.84 11.38
C LYS A 61 -13.40 -11.31 10.20
N ASN A 62 -14.68 -10.91 10.14
CA ASN A 62 -15.58 -11.26 9.04
C ASN A 62 -15.20 -10.59 7.71
N LEU A 63 -14.37 -9.54 7.75
CA LEU A 63 -13.84 -8.87 6.56
C LEU A 63 -12.56 -9.54 6.01
N ILE A 64 -12.00 -10.50 6.73
CA ILE A 64 -10.82 -11.27 6.32
C ILE A 64 -11.33 -12.48 5.53
N LEU A 65 -11.57 -12.30 4.22
CA LEU A 65 -11.90 -13.41 3.32
C LEU A 65 -10.73 -14.40 3.30
N ASN A 66 -11.03 -15.66 3.65
CA ASN A 66 -10.11 -16.80 3.81
C ASN A 66 -9.24 -16.73 5.08
N SER A 67 -9.82 -17.28 6.15
CA SER A 67 -9.33 -17.34 7.53
C SER A 67 -8.13 -18.26 7.77
N GLU A 68 -7.30 -18.56 6.77
CA GLU A 68 -6.11 -19.41 6.99
C GLU A 68 -5.08 -18.74 7.92
N TYR A 69 -5.19 -17.42 8.13
CA TYR A 69 -4.25 -16.64 8.94
C TYR A 69 -4.97 -15.67 9.88
N THR A 70 -5.90 -16.17 10.72
CA THR A 70 -6.63 -15.35 11.70
C THR A 70 -5.74 -14.71 12.77
N ASP A 71 -4.55 -15.26 12.98
CA ASP A 71 -3.60 -14.79 14.00
C ASP A 71 -2.69 -13.67 13.48
N VAL A 72 -2.75 -13.37 12.17
CA VAL A 72 -1.94 -12.32 11.56
C VAL A 72 -2.74 -11.03 11.43
N PRO A 73 -2.22 -9.88 11.87
CA PRO A 73 -2.91 -8.60 11.71
C PRO A 73 -3.02 -8.23 10.23
N HIS A 74 -4.24 -7.91 9.83
CA HIS A 74 -4.58 -7.38 8.51
C HIS A 74 -4.85 -5.89 8.60
N TYR A 75 -4.54 -5.16 7.53
CA TYR A 75 -4.62 -3.71 7.49
C TYR A 75 -5.43 -3.24 6.28
N VAL A 76 -6.10 -2.12 6.46
CA VAL A 76 -6.77 -1.35 5.41
C VAL A 76 -6.26 0.08 5.41
N ILE A 77 -6.44 0.76 4.28
CA ILE A 77 -6.11 2.18 4.18
C ILE A 77 -6.99 3.00 5.13
N SER A 78 -6.38 3.97 5.80
CA SER A 78 -7.09 4.95 6.63
C SER A 78 -7.50 6.17 5.80
N PRO A 79 -8.40 7.03 6.31
CA PRO A 79 -8.66 8.33 5.69
C PRO A 79 -7.39 9.17 5.49
N LYS A 80 -6.47 9.19 6.46
CA LYS A 80 -5.17 9.88 6.34
C LYS A 80 -4.33 9.34 5.19
N GLY A 81 -4.36 8.03 4.96
CA GLY A 81 -3.67 7.41 3.83
C GLY A 81 -4.25 7.84 2.48
N ILE A 82 -5.58 7.98 2.39
CA ILE A 82 -6.26 8.51 1.20
C ILE A 82 -5.87 9.97 0.95
N ASP A 83 -5.82 10.78 2.01
CA ASP A 83 -5.42 12.19 1.90
C ASP A 83 -3.96 12.33 1.47
N TYR A 84 -3.08 11.43 1.94
CA TYR A 84 -1.69 11.38 1.49
C TYR A 84 -1.60 11.11 -0.02
N ILE A 85 -2.35 10.14 -0.54
CA ILE A 85 -2.41 9.86 -1.99
C ILE A 85 -2.80 11.12 -2.76
N LYS A 86 -3.89 11.79 -2.35
CA LYS A 86 -4.37 13.02 -3.01
C LYS A 86 -3.30 14.11 -3.01
N LYS A 87 -2.68 14.37 -1.85
CA LYS A 87 -1.62 15.38 -1.73
C LYS A 87 -0.42 15.06 -2.62
N TYR A 88 0.00 13.79 -2.64
CA TYR A 88 1.10 13.34 -3.48
C TYR A 88 0.77 13.53 -4.97
N GLU A 89 -0.44 13.16 -5.40
CA GLU A 89 -0.91 13.38 -6.78
C GLU A 89 -0.97 14.86 -7.14
N SER A 90 -1.51 15.72 -6.27
CA SER A 90 -1.55 17.18 -6.48
C SER A 90 -0.15 17.78 -6.59
N LEU A 91 0.78 17.36 -5.72
CA LEU A 91 2.17 17.82 -5.81
C LEU A 91 2.81 17.39 -7.13
N LYS A 92 2.61 16.14 -7.53
CA LYS A 92 3.14 15.62 -8.79
C LYS A 92 2.62 16.39 -10.00
N GLN A 93 1.36 16.84 -9.98
CA GLN A 93 0.80 17.68 -11.05
C GLN A 93 1.45 19.07 -11.13
N LEU A 94 1.92 19.64 -10.03
CA LEU A 94 2.60 20.95 -10.03
C LEU A 94 3.99 20.92 -10.65
N PHE A 95 4.63 19.75 -10.64
CA PHE A 95 5.96 19.53 -11.21
C PHE A 95 5.92 18.90 -12.61
N SER A 96 4.73 18.75 -13.19
CA SER A 96 4.50 18.19 -14.53
C SER A 96 4.06 19.25 -15.51
#